data_AF-A0A7X7MVB6-F1
#
_entry.id   AF-A0A7X7MVB6-F1
#
_cell.length_a   1.000
_cell.length_b   1.000
_cell.length_c   1.000
_cell.angle_alpha   90.00
_cell.angle_beta   90.00
_cell.angle_gamma   90.00
#
_symmetry.space_group_name_H-M   'P 1'
#
loop_
_entity.id
_entity.type
_entity.pdbx_description
1 polymer ?
#
loop_
_entity_poly.entity_id
_entity_poly.type
_entity_poly.pdbx_seq_one_letter_code
_entity_poly.pdbx_strand_id
1 'polypeptide(L)'
;MDLSSILKGDEYRFINADEHLGKHVILLGLAGSYSYGTNNSDSDIDIRGVALNQKSDLIGLTEYEQYVDTNTDTTIYTFNKMVKLLLNCNPNTLELLGLNSEHYLYLNDLGRELIANAGMFLSKRAIQSFGGYADAQLRRLQNALARDAYPQNEKEKHIYNSVKNAMYDFKNHYEKFEHGTMQIYIDKAQNPEFETEIF
;
A
#
# COMPACT_ATOMS: atom_id res chain seq x y z
N MET A 1 -6.63 15.46 -23.67
CA MET A 1 -8.00 15.07 -23.26
C MET A 1 -8.12 15.46 -21.80
N ASP A 2 -9.16 16.20 -21.40
CA ASP A 2 -9.32 16.62 -20.01
C ASP A 2 -9.90 15.45 -19.20
N LEU A 3 -9.02 14.60 -18.66
CA LEU A 3 -9.41 13.41 -17.90
C LEU A 3 -10.19 13.76 -16.62
N SER A 4 -10.08 15.00 -16.12
CA SER A 4 -10.85 15.45 -14.96
C SER A 4 -12.37 15.43 -15.18
N SER A 5 -12.84 15.39 -16.43
CA SER A 5 -14.27 15.26 -16.73
C SER A 5 -14.88 13.94 -16.27
N ILE A 6 -14.06 12.89 -16.07
CA ILE A 6 -14.49 11.58 -15.57
C ILE A 6 -15.23 11.75 -14.23
N LEU A 7 -14.72 12.60 -13.35
CA LEU A 7 -15.28 12.81 -12.00
C LEU A 7 -16.66 13.50 -12.00
N LYS A 8 -17.16 13.94 -13.16
CA LYS A 8 -18.50 14.53 -13.31
C LYS A 8 -19.60 13.48 -13.50
N GLY A 9 -19.24 12.22 -13.73
CA GLY A 9 -20.19 11.12 -13.83
C GLY A 9 -21.01 10.93 -12.56
N ASP A 10 -22.25 10.44 -12.71
CA ASP A 10 -23.14 10.18 -11.58
C ASP A 10 -22.56 9.11 -10.64
N GLU A 11 -21.78 8.18 -11.18
CA GLU A 11 -21.08 7.13 -10.46
C GLU A 11 -20.01 7.65 -9.49
N TYR A 12 -19.52 8.88 -9.68
CA TYR A 12 -18.50 9.52 -8.83
C TYR A 12 -19.10 10.49 -7.79
N ARG A 13 -20.43 10.58 -7.68
CA ARG A 13 -21.09 11.50 -6.73
C ARG A 13 -20.72 11.24 -5.28
N PHE A 14 -20.30 10.02 -4.93
CA PHE A 14 -19.83 9.67 -3.59
C PHE A 14 -18.66 10.57 -3.15
N ILE A 15 -17.81 11.04 -4.08
CA ILE A 15 -16.68 11.91 -3.75
C ILE A 15 -17.16 13.17 -3.03
N ASN A 16 -18.32 13.71 -3.38
CA ASN A 16 -18.89 14.90 -2.77
C ASN A 16 -19.93 14.60 -1.67
N ALA A 17 -20.50 13.41 -1.67
CA ALA A 17 -21.58 13.03 -0.75
C ALA A 17 -21.07 12.41 0.57
N ASP A 18 -19.91 11.73 0.53
CA ASP A 18 -19.31 11.14 1.72
C ASP A 18 -18.72 12.22 2.64
N GLU A 19 -18.99 12.11 3.95
CA GLU A 19 -18.59 13.11 4.94
C GLU A 19 -17.08 13.21 5.16
N HIS A 20 -16.35 12.12 4.96
CA HIS A 20 -14.89 12.05 5.07
C HIS A 20 -14.18 12.45 3.77
N LEU A 21 -14.91 12.57 2.67
CA LEU A 21 -14.38 13.01 1.38
C LEU A 21 -14.70 14.50 1.13
N GLY A 22 -15.12 14.84 -0.08
CA GLY A 22 -15.45 16.19 -0.53
C GLY A 22 -14.27 17.13 -0.39
N LYS A 23 -14.42 18.15 0.46
CA LYS A 23 -13.40 19.18 0.73
C LYS A 23 -12.10 18.61 1.33
N HIS A 24 -12.13 17.39 1.85
CA HIS A 24 -10.94 16.76 2.44
C HIS A 24 -10.06 16.08 1.38
N VAL A 25 -10.59 15.78 0.19
CA VAL A 25 -9.80 15.20 -0.90
C VAL A 25 -8.74 16.20 -1.34
N ILE A 26 -7.48 15.75 -1.45
CA ILE A 26 -6.33 16.57 -1.87
C ILE A 26 -5.74 16.12 -3.21
N LEU A 27 -5.95 14.84 -3.56
CA LEU A 27 -5.38 14.20 -4.73
C LEU A 27 -6.30 13.07 -5.19
N LEU A 28 -6.61 13.02 -6.49
CA LEU A 28 -7.17 11.87 -7.19
C LEU A 28 -6.34 11.64 -8.45
N GLY A 29 -5.94 10.40 -8.70
CA GLY A 29 -5.16 10.01 -9.87
C GLY A 29 -5.63 8.67 -10.42
N LEU A 30 -5.38 8.48 -11.71
CA LEU A 30 -5.59 7.20 -12.37
C LEU A 30 -4.64 6.16 -11.79
N ALA A 31 -5.14 4.94 -11.64
CA ALA A 31 -4.39 3.78 -11.19
C ALA A 31 -4.37 2.70 -12.27
N GLY A 32 -3.78 1.54 -11.95
CA GLY A 32 -3.81 0.36 -12.80
C GLY A 32 -3.10 0.57 -14.13
N SER A 33 -3.73 0.14 -15.21
CA SER A 33 -3.13 0.14 -16.56
C SER A 33 -2.68 1.53 -17.01
N TYR A 34 -3.41 2.58 -16.61
CA TYR A 34 -3.07 3.98 -16.91
C TYR A 34 -1.83 4.46 -16.13
N SER A 35 -1.67 4.05 -14.87
CA SER A 35 -0.47 4.41 -14.10
C SER A 35 0.80 3.74 -14.63
N TYR A 36 0.68 2.54 -15.19
CA TYR A 36 1.81 1.82 -15.80
C TYR A 36 2.03 2.11 -17.29
N GLY A 37 1.13 2.90 -17.92
CA GLY A 37 1.20 3.17 -19.37
C GLY A 37 0.94 1.94 -20.24
N THR A 38 0.22 0.94 -19.70
CA THR A 38 -0.16 -0.29 -20.41
C THR A 38 -1.62 -0.30 -20.81
N ASN A 39 -2.31 0.84 -20.72
CA ASN A 39 -3.72 0.96 -21.05
C ASN A 39 -3.95 0.82 -22.57
N ASN A 40 -5.10 0.25 -22.91
CA ASN A 40 -5.63 0.10 -24.27
C ASN A 40 -7.06 0.65 -24.32
N SER A 41 -7.73 0.54 -25.47
CA SER A 41 -9.09 1.06 -25.68
C SER A 41 -10.14 0.44 -24.77
N ASP A 42 -9.87 -0.75 -24.23
CA ASP A 42 -10.81 -1.54 -23.42
C ASP A 42 -10.42 -1.52 -21.92
N SER A 43 -9.43 -0.69 -21.54
CA SER A 43 -8.97 -0.60 -20.16
C SER A 43 -10.00 0.09 -19.27
N ASP A 44 -10.28 -0.56 -18.15
CA ASP A 44 -11.04 -0.03 -17.03
C ASP A 44 -10.35 1.19 -16.40
N ILE A 45 -11.16 2.02 -15.77
CA ILE A 45 -10.71 3.22 -15.07
C ILE A 45 -10.66 2.89 -13.59
N ASP A 46 -9.44 2.77 -13.07
CA ASP A 46 -9.19 2.67 -11.64
C ASP A 46 -8.79 4.04 -11.10
N ILE A 47 -9.30 4.42 -9.94
CA ILE A 47 -8.93 5.69 -9.30
C ILE A 47 -8.36 5.42 -7.92
N ARG A 48 -7.23 6.08 -7.62
CA ARG A 48 -6.68 6.16 -6.27
C ARG A 48 -6.57 7.59 -5.80
N GLY A 49 -6.75 7.79 -4.51
CA GLY A 49 -6.80 9.13 -3.94
C GLY A 49 -6.27 9.26 -2.53
N VAL A 50 -6.15 10.52 -2.11
CA VAL A 50 -5.81 10.90 -0.75
C VAL A 50 -6.82 11.95 -0.26
N ALA A 51 -7.37 11.72 0.93
CA ALA A 51 -8.16 12.69 1.67
C ALA A 51 -7.51 12.98 3.03
N LEU A 52 -7.62 14.22 3.52
CA LEU A 52 -7.23 14.57 4.88
C LEU A 52 -8.15 13.89 5.89
N ASN A 53 -7.58 13.47 7.02
CA ASN A 53 -8.36 13.01 8.16
C ASN A 53 -9.24 14.13 8.72
N GLN A 54 -10.41 13.77 9.25
CA GLN A 54 -11.23 14.71 10.00
C GLN A 54 -10.62 14.99 11.37
N LYS A 55 -11.04 16.10 12.00
CA LYS A 55 -10.57 16.45 13.36
C LYS A 55 -10.85 15.34 14.37
N SER A 56 -12.02 14.69 14.28
CA SER A 56 -12.41 13.58 15.15
C SER A 56 -11.48 12.36 14.98
N ASP A 57 -11.03 12.08 13.75
CA ASP A 57 -10.09 10.99 13.46
C ASP A 57 -8.72 11.28 14.10
N LEU A 58 -8.28 12.54 14.07
CA LEU A 58 -6.97 12.94 14.60
C LEU A 58 -6.90 12.90 16.13
N ILE A 59 -8.03 13.11 16.82
CA ILE A 59 -8.11 13.08 18.28
C ILE A 59 -8.63 11.74 18.83
N GLY A 60 -8.82 10.75 17.97
CA GLY A 60 -9.21 9.38 18.35
C GLY A 60 -10.67 9.20 18.75
N LEU A 61 -11.57 10.12 18.37
CA LEU A 61 -13.02 9.96 18.58
C LEU A 61 -13.66 9.09 17.49
N THR A 62 -13.07 9.08 16.29
CA THR A 62 -13.46 8.23 15.17
C THR A 62 -12.22 7.59 14.56
N GLU A 63 -12.41 6.52 13.80
CA GLU A 63 -11.34 5.91 13.01
C GLU A 63 -11.86 5.68 11.60
N TYR A 64 -11.26 6.41 10.65
CA TYR A 64 -11.57 6.30 9.24
C TYR A 64 -10.26 6.15 8.47
N GLU A 65 -10.13 5.05 7.74
CA GLU A 65 -8.87 4.67 7.11
C GLU A 65 -8.87 4.92 5.60
N GLN A 66 -9.96 4.56 4.92
CA GLN A 66 -10.12 4.71 3.48
C GLN A 66 -11.59 4.59 3.07
N TYR A 67 -11.93 5.20 1.94
CA TYR A 67 -13.14 4.91 1.19
C TYR A 67 -12.83 3.90 0.07
N VAL A 68 -13.73 2.94 -0.17
CA VAL A 68 -13.65 2.00 -1.30
C VAL A 68 -15.00 1.99 -2.01
N ASP A 69 -14.98 2.36 -3.29
CA ASP A 69 -16.10 2.15 -4.20
C ASP A 69 -15.81 0.96 -5.09
N THR A 70 -16.62 -0.10 -4.98
CA THR A 70 -16.45 -1.29 -5.83
C THR A 70 -17.02 -1.12 -7.23
N ASN A 71 -17.90 -0.13 -7.44
CA ASN A 71 -18.55 0.08 -8.74
C ASN A 71 -17.61 0.79 -9.73
N THR A 72 -16.79 1.70 -9.24
CA THR A 72 -15.84 2.52 -10.03
C THR A 72 -14.38 2.14 -9.77
N ASP A 73 -14.12 1.03 -9.08
CA ASP A 73 -12.80 0.62 -8.57
C ASP A 73 -11.97 1.81 -8.02
N THR A 74 -12.62 2.59 -7.15
CA THR A 74 -12.02 3.79 -6.55
C THR A 74 -11.62 3.52 -5.11
N THR A 75 -10.36 3.77 -4.77
CA THR A 75 -9.89 3.74 -3.38
C THR A 75 -9.28 5.07 -2.96
N ILE A 76 -9.84 5.73 -1.95
CA ILE A 76 -9.33 7.00 -1.42
C ILE A 76 -8.85 6.77 0.01
N TYR A 77 -7.54 6.89 0.23
CA TYR A 77 -6.94 6.69 1.54
C TYR A 77 -7.00 7.97 2.35
N THR A 78 -7.18 7.85 3.67
CA THR A 78 -6.88 8.97 4.56
C THR A 78 -5.40 9.28 4.59
N PHE A 79 -5.06 10.53 4.89
CA PHE A 79 -3.69 11.02 4.88
C PHE A 79 -2.79 10.22 5.84
N ASN A 80 -3.26 9.96 7.06
CA ASN A 80 -2.51 9.15 8.03
C ASN A 80 -2.23 7.73 7.51
N LYS A 81 -3.22 7.09 6.89
CA LYS A 81 -3.03 5.76 6.27
C LYS A 81 -2.07 5.83 5.09
N MET A 82 -2.23 6.83 4.23
CA MET A 82 -1.36 7.06 3.08
C MET A 82 0.10 7.20 3.52
N VAL A 83 0.39 8.05 4.50
CA VAL A 83 1.74 8.23 5.04
C VAL A 83 2.32 6.90 5.56
N LYS A 84 1.55 6.11 6.32
CA LYS A 84 1.98 4.78 6.79
C LYS A 84 2.32 3.84 5.63
N LEU A 85 1.48 3.80 4.59
CA LEU A 85 1.69 2.95 3.41
C LEU A 85 2.94 3.38 2.62
N LEU A 86 3.13 4.69 2.43
CA LEU A 86 4.29 5.25 1.75
C LEU A 86 5.60 4.97 2.51
N LEU A 87 5.61 5.11 3.84
CA LEU A 87 6.76 4.75 4.69
C LEU A 87 7.13 3.26 4.63
N ASN A 88 6.16 2.40 4.30
CA ASN A 88 6.36 0.97 4.05
C ASN A 88 6.71 0.67 2.57
N CYS A 89 6.88 1.70 1.75
CA CYS A 89 7.10 1.62 0.31
C CYS A 89 6.06 0.75 -0.40
N ASN A 90 4.78 0.86 -0.02
CA ASN A 90 3.70 0.10 -0.67
C ASN A 90 3.60 0.49 -2.17
N PRO A 91 3.70 -0.48 -3.11
CA PRO A 91 3.77 -0.18 -4.55
C PRO A 91 2.60 0.65 -5.07
N ASN A 92 1.37 0.23 -4.76
CA ASN A 92 0.14 0.88 -5.23
C ASN A 92 0.03 2.35 -4.79
N THR A 93 0.57 2.68 -3.62
CA THR A 93 0.57 4.06 -3.10
C THR A 93 1.73 4.90 -3.61
N LEU A 94 2.91 4.30 -3.82
CA LEU A 94 4.05 5.02 -4.38
C LEU A 94 3.82 5.39 -5.84
N GLU A 95 3.15 4.52 -6.60
CA GLU A 95 2.74 4.80 -7.98
C GLU A 95 1.90 6.07 -8.09
N LEU A 96 1.00 6.31 -7.14
CA LEU A 96 0.15 7.51 -7.11
C LEU A 96 0.96 8.81 -7.02
N LEU A 97 2.15 8.78 -6.41
CA LEU A 97 3.05 9.94 -6.33
C LEU A 97 3.94 10.12 -7.56
N GLY A 98 3.97 9.12 -8.46
CA GLY A 98 4.83 9.10 -9.64
C GLY A 98 4.06 9.16 -10.96
N LEU A 99 2.79 9.58 -10.94
CA LEU A 99 1.98 9.67 -12.15
C LEU A 99 2.45 10.84 -13.03
N ASN A 100 2.19 10.72 -14.34
CA ASN A 100 2.29 11.87 -15.23
C ASN A 100 1.23 12.92 -14.85
N SER A 101 1.53 14.18 -15.15
CA SER A 101 0.68 15.33 -14.79
C SER A 101 -0.77 15.19 -15.26
N GLU A 102 -0.99 14.61 -16.43
CA GLU A 102 -2.28 14.41 -17.07
C GLU A 102 -3.11 13.29 -16.45
N HIS A 103 -2.48 12.39 -15.69
CA HIS A 103 -3.16 11.28 -15.00
C HIS A 103 -3.68 11.69 -13.62
N TYR A 104 -3.39 12.91 -13.15
CA TYR A 104 -4.02 13.49 -11.98
C TYR A 104 -5.37 14.10 -12.36
N LEU A 105 -6.45 13.47 -11.87
CA LEU A 105 -7.83 13.92 -12.11
C LEU A 105 -8.22 15.10 -11.22
N TYR A 106 -7.62 15.17 -10.03
CA TYR A 106 -7.77 16.27 -9.10
C TYR A 106 -6.48 16.45 -8.30
N LEU A 107 -6.04 17.69 -8.14
CA LEU A 107 -4.85 18.01 -7.36
C LEU A 107 -4.90 19.44 -6.82
N ASN A 108 -4.92 19.58 -5.49
CA ASN A 108 -4.79 20.89 -4.83
C ASN A 108 -3.35 21.16 -4.35
N ASP A 109 -3.13 22.27 -3.65
CA ASP A 109 -1.79 22.65 -3.18
C ASP A 109 -1.18 21.63 -2.21
N LEU A 110 -1.99 21.03 -1.32
CA LEU A 110 -1.53 20.01 -0.38
C LEU A 110 -1.17 18.70 -1.11
N GLY A 111 -1.96 18.31 -2.11
CA GLY A 111 -1.63 17.17 -2.96
C GLY A 111 -0.32 17.38 -3.74
N ARG A 112 -0.10 18.59 -4.27
CA ARG A 112 1.17 18.98 -4.91
C ARG A 112 2.34 18.89 -3.95
N GLU A 113 2.17 19.36 -2.72
CA GLU A 113 3.20 19.29 -1.68
C GLU A 113 3.55 17.84 -1.32
N LEU A 114 2.55 16.96 -1.22
CA LEU A 114 2.78 15.53 -1.00
C LEU A 114 3.63 14.90 -2.12
N ILE A 115 3.31 15.18 -3.38
CA ILE A 115 4.07 14.68 -4.54
C ILE A 115 5.50 15.24 -4.55
N ALA A 116 5.66 16.55 -4.30
CA ALA A 116 6.97 17.19 -4.27
C ALA A 116 7.91 16.56 -3.21
N ASN A 117 7.34 16.00 -2.14
CA ASN A 117 8.06 15.32 -1.07
C ASN A 117 8.12 13.79 -1.23
N ALA A 118 7.72 13.23 -2.38
CA ALA A 118 7.71 11.78 -2.61
C ALA A 118 9.04 11.09 -2.29
N GLY A 119 10.18 11.77 -2.53
CA GLY A 119 11.51 11.28 -2.22
C GLY A 119 11.75 10.94 -0.74
N MET A 120 10.99 11.52 0.20
CA MET A 120 11.10 11.22 1.63
C MET A 120 10.67 9.80 2.00
N PHE A 121 9.80 9.18 1.18
CA PHE A 121 9.24 7.86 1.44
C PHE A 121 10.04 6.72 0.82
N LEU A 122 10.99 7.03 -0.07
CA LEU A 122 11.79 6.03 -0.77
C LEU A 122 12.88 5.49 0.15
N SER A 123 12.83 4.20 0.43
CA SER A 123 13.82 3.51 1.26
C SER A 123 14.18 2.14 0.68
N LYS A 124 15.21 1.49 1.25
CA LYS A 124 15.60 0.12 0.88
C LYS A 124 14.48 -0.92 1.09
N ARG A 125 13.43 -0.59 1.83
CA ARG A 125 12.23 -1.43 1.98
C ARG A 125 11.54 -1.70 0.64
N ALA A 126 11.62 -0.74 -0.29
CA ALA A 126 11.06 -0.87 -1.64
C ALA A 126 11.53 -2.14 -2.37
N ILE A 127 12.77 -2.59 -2.16
CA ILE A 127 13.30 -3.83 -2.78
C ILE A 127 12.38 -5.01 -2.51
N GLN A 128 11.83 -5.09 -1.30
CA GLN A 128 10.99 -6.21 -0.88
C GLN A 128 9.53 -5.93 -1.04
N SER A 129 9.08 -4.70 -0.82
CA SER A 129 7.68 -4.34 -1.07
C SER A 129 7.33 -4.60 -2.54
N PHE A 130 8.18 -4.15 -3.47
CA PHE A 130 7.99 -4.38 -4.91
C PHE A 130 8.36 -5.82 -5.31
N GLY A 131 9.46 -6.37 -4.80
CA GLY A 131 9.86 -7.75 -5.10
C GLY A 131 8.81 -8.78 -4.65
N GLY A 132 8.30 -8.63 -3.43
CA GLY A 132 7.24 -9.49 -2.88
C GLY A 132 5.92 -9.34 -3.63
N TYR A 133 5.59 -8.13 -4.10
CA TYR A 133 4.43 -7.90 -4.96
C TYR A 133 4.58 -8.58 -6.33
N ALA A 134 5.73 -8.40 -7.00
CA ALA A 134 6.02 -9.05 -8.28
C ALA A 134 5.99 -10.58 -8.17
N ASP A 135 6.61 -11.13 -7.12
CA ASP A 135 6.56 -12.55 -6.82
C ASP A 135 5.13 -13.05 -6.60
N ALA A 136 4.28 -12.27 -5.92
CA ALA A 136 2.88 -12.62 -5.70
C ALA A 136 2.08 -12.65 -7.02
N GLN A 137 2.33 -11.69 -7.92
CA GLN A 137 1.70 -11.66 -9.23
C GLN A 137 2.17 -12.82 -10.12
N LEU A 138 3.47 -13.11 -10.13
CA LEU A 138 4.01 -14.27 -10.84
C LEU A 138 3.37 -15.57 -10.34
N ARG A 139 3.26 -15.74 -9.02
CA ARG A 139 2.61 -16.91 -8.41
C ARG A 139 1.15 -17.05 -8.83
N ARG A 140 0.38 -15.96 -8.92
CA ARG A 140 -1.02 -16.01 -9.39
C ARG A 140 -1.11 -16.52 -10.82
N LEU A 141 -0.21 -16.06 -11.69
CA LEU A 141 -0.12 -16.54 -13.08
C LEU A 141 0.25 -18.03 -13.13
N GLN A 142 1.26 -18.45 -12.37
CA GLN A 142 1.66 -19.85 -12.26
C GLN A 142 0.51 -20.73 -11.76
N ASN A 143 -0.25 -20.28 -10.76
CA ASN A 143 -1.42 -20.98 -10.24
C ASN A 143 -2.57 -21.07 -11.25
N ALA A 144 -2.77 -20.03 -12.06
CA ALA A 144 -3.77 -20.07 -13.13
C ALA A 144 -3.39 -21.08 -14.23
N LEU A 145 -2.10 -21.15 -14.58
CA LEU A 145 -1.57 -22.08 -15.58
C LEU A 145 -1.51 -23.53 -15.09
N ALA A 146 -1.22 -23.74 -13.80
CA ALA A 146 -0.99 -25.06 -13.22
C ALA A 146 -2.28 -25.74 -12.71
N ARG A 147 -3.46 -25.26 -13.10
CA ARG A 147 -4.75 -25.91 -12.80
C ARG A 147 -4.85 -27.36 -13.35
N ASP A 148 -3.90 -27.82 -14.17
CA ASP A 148 -3.84 -29.19 -14.69
C ASP A 148 -2.88 -30.17 -13.98
N ALA A 149 -2.02 -29.72 -13.06
CA ALA A 149 -1.31 -30.52 -12.04
C ALA A 149 -0.11 -29.71 -11.54
N TYR A 150 -0.13 -29.27 -10.28
CA TYR A 150 0.99 -28.54 -9.69
C TYR A 150 2.15 -29.51 -9.37
N PRO A 151 3.31 -29.41 -10.05
CA PRO A 151 4.43 -30.32 -9.82
C PRO A 151 5.00 -30.13 -8.40
N GLN A 152 5.49 -31.20 -7.77
CA GLN A 152 5.93 -31.20 -6.36
C GLN A 152 7.06 -30.18 -6.09
N ASN A 153 7.99 -30.01 -7.03
CA ASN A 153 9.10 -29.05 -6.91
C ASN A 153 8.63 -27.58 -6.79
N GLU A 154 7.55 -27.20 -7.48
CA GLU A 154 6.96 -25.87 -7.39
C GLU A 154 6.25 -25.68 -6.03
N LYS A 155 5.67 -26.73 -5.44
CA LYS A 155 5.14 -26.70 -4.06
C LYS A 155 6.24 -26.50 -3.02
N GLU A 156 7.40 -27.15 -3.18
CA GLU A 156 8.52 -26.99 -2.26
C GLU A 156 9.13 -25.58 -2.34
N LYS A 157 9.30 -25.04 -3.56
CA LYS A 157 9.65 -23.62 -3.74
C LYS A 157 8.64 -22.67 -3.09
N HIS A 158 7.35 -23.00 -3.16
CA HIS A 158 6.30 -22.22 -2.52
C HIS A 158 6.48 -22.17 -1.00
N ILE A 159 6.66 -23.32 -0.34
CA ILE A 159 6.90 -23.40 1.10
C ILE A 159 8.18 -22.62 1.46
N TYR A 160 9.26 -22.81 0.71
CA TYR A 160 10.52 -22.11 0.94
C TYR A 160 10.38 -20.59 0.89
N ASN A 161 9.69 -20.05 -0.13
CA ASN A 161 9.50 -18.60 -0.27
C ASN A 161 8.62 -18.03 0.84
N SER A 162 7.57 -18.74 1.25
CA SER A 162 6.73 -18.34 2.38
C SER A 162 7.51 -18.30 3.69
N VAL A 163 8.33 -19.32 3.96
CA VAL A 163 9.21 -19.36 5.15
C VAL A 163 10.26 -18.26 5.09
N LYS A 164 10.87 -18.00 3.92
CA LYS A 164 11.86 -16.94 3.75
C LYS A 164 11.28 -15.56 4.02
N ASN A 165 10.05 -15.29 3.56
CA ASN A 165 9.37 -14.02 3.82
C ASN A 165 9.04 -13.87 5.30
N ALA A 166 8.50 -14.91 5.94
CA ALA A 166 8.23 -14.89 7.39
C ALA A 166 9.51 -14.65 8.20
N MET A 167 10.63 -15.28 7.82
CA MET A 167 11.92 -15.06 8.47
C MET A 167 12.46 -13.65 8.29
N TYR A 168 12.18 -13.04 7.14
CA TYR A 168 12.57 -11.66 6.89
C TYR A 168 11.79 -10.68 7.79
N ASP A 169 10.47 -10.83 7.87
CA ASP A 169 9.63 -10.01 8.75
C ASP A 169 10.04 -10.17 10.21
N PHE A 170 10.38 -11.40 10.60
CA PHE A 170 10.90 -11.71 11.93
C PHE A 170 12.23 -10.99 12.20
N LYS A 171 13.18 -11.01 11.27
CA LYS A 171 14.47 -10.28 11.41
C LYS A 171 14.31 -8.77 11.55
N ASN A 172 13.25 -8.19 10.97
CA ASN A 172 12.97 -6.76 11.10
C ASN A 172 12.34 -6.40 12.44
N HIS A 173 11.65 -7.34 13.09
CA HIS A 173 10.98 -7.11 14.37
C HIS A 173 11.84 -7.50 15.58
N TYR A 174 12.79 -8.43 15.42
CA TYR A 174 13.62 -8.96 16.50
C TYR A 174 15.11 -8.74 16.22
N GLU A 175 15.85 -8.24 17.22
CA GLU A 175 17.26 -7.85 17.07
C GLU A 175 18.20 -9.04 16.84
N LYS A 176 19.10 -8.85 15.86
CA LYS A 176 20.31 -9.64 15.53
C LYS A 176 20.26 -11.15 15.72
N PHE A 177 20.14 -11.85 14.58
CA PHE A 177 20.54 -13.24 14.45
C PHE A 177 22.06 -13.35 14.22
N GLU A 178 22.78 -13.97 15.15
CA GLU A 178 24.09 -14.55 14.85
C GLU A 178 23.90 -15.99 14.36
N HIS A 179 24.50 -16.31 13.21
CA HIS A 179 24.55 -17.66 12.63
C HIS A 179 23.21 -18.37 12.35
N GLY A 180 22.10 -17.63 12.21
CA GLY A 180 20.80 -18.22 11.87
C GLY A 180 20.11 -18.93 13.04
N THR A 181 20.63 -18.75 14.26
CA THR A 181 19.99 -19.20 15.50
C THR A 181 19.43 -18.01 16.26
N MET A 182 18.21 -18.14 16.76
CA MET A 182 17.65 -17.23 17.76
C MET A 182 17.99 -17.80 19.13
N GLN A 183 18.69 -17.03 19.95
CA GLN A 183 18.88 -17.41 21.35
C GLN A 183 17.83 -16.68 22.16
N ILE A 184 16.85 -17.43 22.64
CA ILE A 184 15.89 -16.97 23.64
C ILE A 184 16.45 -17.40 24.98
N TYR A 185 16.71 -16.47 25.88
CA TYR A 185 17.24 -16.77 27.21
C TYR A 185 16.60 -15.88 28.27
N ILE A 186 16.62 -16.37 29.51
CA ILE A 186 16.16 -15.61 30.67
C ILE A 186 17.39 -14.98 31.30
N ASP A 187 17.39 -13.65 31.41
CA ASP A 187 18.44 -12.90 32.09
C ASP A 187 17.83 -11.88 33.06
N LYS A 188 18.67 -11.18 33.81
CA LYS A 188 18.26 -10.16 34.77
C LYS A 188 17.48 -9.05 34.07
N ALA A 189 16.29 -8.74 34.59
CA ALA A 189 15.39 -7.78 33.97
C ALA A 189 16.04 -6.39 33.84
N GLN A 190 15.80 -5.72 32.72
CA GLN A 190 16.03 -4.29 32.59
C GLN A 190 14.86 -3.49 33.18
N ASN A 191 13.64 -4.05 33.16
CA ASN A 191 12.51 -3.45 33.86
C ASN A 191 12.67 -3.62 35.38
N PRO A 192 12.67 -2.53 36.17
CA PRO A 192 12.84 -2.59 37.62
C PRO A 192 11.70 -3.28 38.39
N GLU A 193 10.56 -3.56 37.74
CA GLU A 193 9.44 -4.29 38.35
C GLU A 193 9.58 -5.84 38.26
N PHE A 194 10.57 -6.34 37.52
CA PHE A 194 10.79 -7.78 37.35
C PHE A 194 12.17 -8.21 37.89
N GLU A 195 12.28 -9.46 38.35
CA GLU A 195 13.58 -10.04 38.72
C GLU A 195 14.35 -10.54 37.49
N THR A 196 13.65 -11.09 36.50
CA THR A 196 14.20 -11.61 35.24
C THR A 196 13.28 -11.31 34.06
N GLU A 197 13.84 -11.17 32.86
CA GLU A 197 13.12 -10.99 31.59
C GLU A 197 13.61 -11.99 30.53
N ILE A 198 12.75 -12.24 29.54
CA ILE A 198 13.12 -13.02 28.35
C ILE A 198 13.71 -12.06 27.32
N PHE A 199 14.91 -12.37 26.86
CA PHE A 199 15.63 -11.68 25.80
C PHE A 199 15.75 -12.57 24.57
#